data_AF-A0A953Z167-F1
#
_entry.id   AF-A0A953Z167-F1
#
_cell.length_a   1.000
_cell.length_b   1.000
_cell.length_c   1.000
_cell.angle_alpha   90.00
_cell.angle_beta   90.00
_cell.angle_gamma   90.00
#
_symmetry.space_group_name_H-M   'P 1'
#
loop_
_entity.id
_entity.type
_entity.pdbx_description
1 polymer ?
#
loop_
_entity_poly.entity_id
_entity_poly.type
_entity_poly.pdbx_seq_one_letter_code
_entity_poly.pdbx_strand_id
1 'polypeptide(L)'
;DGELIDPRWRSLIEAMTEQDFQVNTERLQTELRKHKDLGPEFAKLLDERRLDYEIVFREATDTSASHGDANVLKTFSTLIEDRPQDFDLVRDAAVFAAKDGFPGHAYFLLRQACQDRPWVPLSYHAIGQALRKLGKHRLAVLFYEFALAGEWSANFGEFKKIVAFDYQDYLREVLNHRDIESTPAFASFLTVRRKDVLEVAGLSSADLVITMLWNTGGTDIDLYVKDPKLRIAYFGDRNAIPDATITADVTQGYGPEMFTLKSVTPGVYRIAADTFGNNSSRSSVGTRIEVAIHLYFGTPMHRVERRIIDIGSEIKMFEIARVKIGKLSP
;
A
#
# COMPACT_ATOMS: atom_id res chain seq x y z
N ASP A 1 -28.32 -17.32 -8.51
CA ASP A 1 -27.90 -18.36 -9.46
C ASP A 1 -26.38 -18.34 -9.62
N GLY A 2 -25.72 -19.45 -9.25
CA GLY A 2 -24.26 -19.55 -9.13
C GLY A 2 -23.48 -19.59 -10.44
N GLU A 3 -23.97 -18.91 -11.49
CA GLU A 3 -23.33 -18.78 -12.80
C GLU A 3 -22.47 -17.50 -12.91
N LEU A 4 -22.55 -16.58 -11.94
CA LEU A 4 -21.78 -15.33 -11.92
C LEU A 4 -20.40 -15.44 -11.23
N ILE A 5 -20.12 -16.58 -10.59
CA ILE A 5 -18.85 -16.80 -9.90
C ILE A 5 -17.99 -17.67 -10.80
N ASP A 6 -16.88 -17.12 -11.29
CA ASP A 6 -15.86 -17.87 -12.03
C ASP A 6 -15.56 -19.18 -11.27
N PRO A 7 -15.66 -20.36 -11.94
CA PRO A 7 -15.48 -21.66 -11.29
C PRO A 7 -14.19 -21.77 -10.46
N ARG A 8 -13.16 -20.98 -10.80
CA ARG A 8 -11.90 -20.89 -10.05
C ARG A 8 -12.10 -20.38 -8.62
N TRP A 9 -13.06 -19.49 -8.36
CA TRP A 9 -13.34 -18.94 -7.02
C TRP A 9 -14.27 -19.81 -6.20
N ARG A 10 -15.06 -20.69 -6.84
CA ARG A 10 -16.10 -21.47 -6.18
C ARG A 10 -15.53 -22.28 -5.01
N SER A 11 -14.42 -23.00 -5.21
CA SER A 11 -13.80 -23.82 -4.16
C SER A 11 -13.24 -22.98 -3.01
N LEU A 12 -12.77 -21.75 -3.26
CA LEU A 12 -12.34 -20.83 -2.21
C LEU A 12 -13.53 -20.39 -1.38
N ILE A 13 -14.60 -19.91 -2.03
CA ILE A 13 -15.80 -19.36 -1.40
C ILE A 13 -16.56 -20.43 -0.61
N GLU A 14 -16.74 -21.62 -1.19
CA GLU A 14 -17.39 -22.76 -0.52
C GLU A 14 -16.63 -23.24 0.72
N ALA A 15 -15.31 -23.00 0.78
CA ALA A 15 -14.48 -23.32 1.93
C ALA A 15 -14.41 -22.18 2.96
N MET A 16 -15.06 -21.04 2.74
CA MET A 16 -15.13 -19.94 3.69
C MET A 16 -16.33 -20.09 4.62
N THR A 17 -16.13 -19.70 5.87
CA THR A 17 -17.15 -19.66 6.93
C THR A 17 -17.45 -18.23 7.33
N GLU A 18 -18.52 -18.00 8.10
CA GLU A 18 -18.81 -16.65 8.64
C GLU A 18 -17.64 -16.04 9.41
N GLN A 19 -16.83 -16.86 10.09
CA GLN A 19 -15.67 -16.43 10.86
C GLN A 19 -14.56 -15.80 9.98
N ASP A 20 -14.45 -16.22 8.71
CA ASP A 20 -13.50 -15.65 7.76
C ASP A 20 -13.85 -14.19 7.42
N PHE A 21 -15.13 -13.83 7.49
CA PHE A 21 -15.63 -12.48 7.22
C PHE A 21 -15.68 -11.59 8.47
N GLN A 22 -15.49 -12.14 9.67
CA GLN A 22 -15.46 -11.39 10.91
C GLN A 22 -14.11 -10.69 11.09
N VAL A 23 -14.02 -9.42 10.71
CA VAL A 23 -12.84 -8.57 10.95
C VAL A 23 -13.09 -7.70 12.18
N ASN A 24 -12.15 -7.71 13.12
CA ASN A 24 -12.24 -6.91 14.34
C ASN A 24 -11.30 -5.70 14.23
N THR A 25 -11.69 -4.58 14.83
CA THR A 25 -10.80 -3.44 15.04
C THR A 25 -10.09 -3.56 16.39
N GLU A 26 -8.83 -3.13 16.43
CA GLU A 26 -8.12 -2.97 17.69
C GLU A 26 -8.70 -1.80 18.47
N ARG A 27 -8.74 -1.88 19.81
CA ARG A 27 -9.15 -0.73 20.62
C ARG A 27 -8.06 0.34 20.59
N LEU A 28 -8.38 1.53 20.08
CA LEU A 28 -7.46 2.68 20.10
C LEU A 28 -7.24 3.15 21.54
N GLN A 29 -5.99 3.11 21.99
CA GLN A 29 -5.57 3.68 23.27
C GLN A 29 -5.27 5.16 23.05
N THR A 30 -6.27 6.00 23.29
CA THR A 30 -6.17 7.45 23.07
C THR A 30 -6.22 8.19 24.40
N GLU A 31 -5.72 9.41 24.38
CA GLU A 31 -5.77 10.30 25.53
C GLU A 31 -6.95 11.29 25.40
N LEU A 32 -7.46 11.72 26.55
CA LEU A 32 -8.41 12.81 26.61
C LEU A 32 -7.63 14.13 26.64
N ARG A 33 -7.60 14.83 25.50
CA ARG A 33 -7.06 16.19 25.40
C ARG A 33 -8.19 17.19 25.57
N LYS A 34 -8.01 18.20 26.43
CA LYS A 34 -8.96 19.30 26.59
C LYS A 34 -8.70 20.35 25.52
N HIS A 35 -9.70 21.20 25.26
CA HIS A 35 -9.59 22.31 24.30
C HIS A 35 -8.34 23.17 24.52
N LYS A 36 -8.02 23.51 25.78
CA LYS A 36 -6.82 24.27 26.16
C LYS A 36 -5.48 23.58 25.86
N ASP A 37 -5.49 22.26 25.63
CA ASP A 37 -4.31 21.46 25.37
C ASP A 37 -4.04 21.35 23.85
N LEU A 38 -4.95 21.85 23.01
CA LEU A 38 -4.85 21.84 21.54
C LEU A 38 -4.05 23.04 21.02
N GLY A 39 -3.46 22.91 19.84
CA GLY A 39 -2.91 24.05 19.12
C GLY A 39 -3.97 25.15 18.93
N PRO A 40 -3.64 26.44 19.13
CA PRO A 40 -4.62 27.52 19.14
C PRO A 40 -5.37 27.66 17.82
N GLU A 41 -4.70 27.36 16.69
CA GLU A 41 -5.29 27.40 15.36
C GLU A 41 -6.29 26.24 15.17
N PHE A 42 -5.93 25.02 15.55
CA PHE A 42 -6.83 23.86 15.48
C PHE A 42 -8.05 24.01 16.41
N ALA A 43 -7.83 24.48 17.65
CA ALA A 43 -8.89 24.75 18.61
C ALA A 43 -9.93 25.74 18.06
N LYS A 44 -9.46 26.81 17.40
CA LYS A 44 -10.33 27.78 16.74
C LYS A 44 -11.14 27.16 15.60
N LEU A 45 -10.53 26.33 14.75
CA LEU A 45 -11.24 25.68 13.64
C LEU A 45 -12.31 24.70 14.12
N LEU A 46 -12.06 24.01 15.24
CA LEU A 46 -13.05 23.14 15.88
C LEU A 46 -14.27 23.96 16.37
N ASP A 47 -14.02 25.10 17.02
CA ASP A 47 -15.09 26.00 17.51
C ASP A 47 -15.92 26.56 16.33
N GLU A 48 -15.26 26.91 15.23
CA GLU A 48 -15.88 27.46 14.03
C GLU A 48 -16.52 26.40 13.12
N ARG A 49 -16.26 25.10 13.36
CA ARG A 49 -16.64 23.97 12.50
C ARG A 49 -16.22 24.17 11.05
N ARG A 50 -14.99 24.64 10.86
CA ARG A 50 -14.39 24.91 9.55
C ARG A 50 -13.02 24.26 9.50
N LEU A 51 -13.00 22.94 9.52
CA LEU A 51 -11.75 22.19 9.54
C LEU A 51 -10.97 22.40 8.26
N ASP A 52 -9.67 22.59 8.42
CA ASP A 52 -8.70 22.69 7.35
C ASP A 52 -7.76 21.49 7.43
N TYR A 53 -7.49 20.87 6.28
CA TYR A 53 -6.71 19.64 6.23
C TYR A 53 -5.30 19.84 6.79
N GLU A 54 -4.59 20.87 6.35
CA GLU A 54 -3.18 21.11 6.72
C GLU A 54 -3.03 21.41 8.20
N ILE A 55 -3.98 22.15 8.77
CA ILE A 55 -3.99 22.47 10.21
C ILE A 55 -4.24 21.21 11.04
N VAL A 56 -5.22 20.38 10.66
CA VAL A 56 -5.51 19.12 11.37
C VAL A 56 -4.36 18.12 11.20
N PHE A 57 -3.78 18.03 10.00
CA PHE A 57 -2.64 17.17 9.71
C PHE A 57 -1.43 17.53 10.58
N ARG A 58 -1.12 18.83 10.69
CA ARG A 58 -0.04 19.33 11.54
C ARG A 58 -0.30 19.05 13.02
N GLU A 59 -1.51 19.31 13.52
CA GLU A 59 -1.86 18.95 14.90
C GLU A 59 -1.69 17.44 15.13
N ALA A 60 -2.14 16.60 14.21
CA ALA A 60 -2.05 15.15 14.33
C ALA A 60 -0.58 14.67 14.35
N THR A 61 0.26 15.21 13.47
CA THR A 61 1.69 14.85 13.40
C THR A 61 2.48 15.37 14.60
N ASP A 62 2.22 16.58 15.08
CA ASP A 62 2.79 17.10 16.34
C ASP A 62 2.35 16.25 17.54
N THR A 63 1.12 15.75 17.52
CA THR A 63 0.57 14.86 18.56
C THR A 63 1.25 13.50 18.57
N SER A 64 1.58 12.91 17.39
CA SER A 64 2.22 11.58 17.27
C SER A 64 3.46 11.47 18.16
N ALA A 65 4.36 12.46 18.07
CA ALA A 65 5.64 12.45 18.77
C ALA A 65 5.50 12.39 20.30
N SER A 66 4.39 12.91 20.84
CA SER A 66 4.18 13.07 22.28
C SER A 66 3.12 12.15 22.88
N HIS A 67 2.17 11.65 22.07
CA HIS A 67 0.98 10.94 22.55
C HIS A 67 0.69 9.65 21.78
N GLY A 68 1.52 9.28 20.80
CA GLY A 68 1.43 8.02 20.06
C GLY A 68 0.36 7.99 18.96
N ASP A 69 0.46 6.98 18.09
CA ASP A 69 -0.22 6.99 16.79
C ASP A 69 -1.74 6.78 16.86
N ALA A 70 -2.24 6.19 17.94
CA ALA A 70 -3.69 6.08 18.15
C ALA A 70 -4.35 7.47 18.28
N ASN A 71 -3.65 8.44 18.86
CA ASN A 71 -4.12 9.82 18.94
C ASN A 71 -4.04 10.53 17.58
N VAL A 72 -3.10 10.16 16.72
CA VAL A 72 -3.01 10.65 15.34
C VAL A 72 -4.27 10.25 14.58
N LEU A 73 -4.60 8.96 14.58
CA LEU A 73 -5.80 8.45 13.90
C LEU A 73 -7.09 9.07 14.43
N LYS A 74 -7.18 9.30 15.74
CA LYS A 74 -8.30 10.02 16.37
C LYS A 74 -8.39 11.49 15.91
N THR A 75 -7.27 12.19 15.81
CA THR A 75 -7.28 13.58 15.30
C THR A 75 -7.70 13.60 13.83
N PHE A 76 -7.19 12.69 13.00
CA PHE A 76 -7.62 12.57 11.60
C PHE A 76 -9.09 12.19 11.44
N SER A 77 -9.67 11.37 12.34
CA SER A 77 -11.09 11.01 12.25
C SER A 77 -12.00 12.24 12.30
N THR A 78 -11.56 13.34 12.92
CA THR A 78 -12.30 14.61 12.95
C THR A 78 -12.56 15.15 11.53
N LEU A 79 -11.62 15.00 10.59
CA LEU A 79 -11.83 15.38 9.19
C LEU A 79 -12.85 14.49 8.48
N ILE A 80 -12.83 13.19 8.77
CA ILE A 80 -13.80 12.23 8.19
C ILE A 80 -15.19 12.49 8.77
N GLU A 81 -15.30 12.78 10.07
CA GLU A 81 -16.58 13.11 10.72
C GLU A 81 -17.20 14.39 10.15
N ASP A 82 -16.37 15.38 9.78
CA ASP A 82 -16.80 16.61 9.12
C ASP A 82 -17.20 16.38 7.65
N ARG A 83 -16.43 15.55 6.92
CA ARG A 83 -16.64 15.27 5.49
C ARG A 83 -16.63 13.77 5.18
N PRO A 84 -17.65 13.00 5.60
CA PRO A 84 -17.62 11.53 5.53
C PRO A 84 -17.71 10.94 4.11
N GLN A 85 -18.10 11.75 3.13
CA GLN A 85 -18.18 11.36 1.71
C GLN A 85 -16.94 11.78 0.90
N ASP A 86 -15.97 12.43 1.55
CA ASP A 86 -14.72 12.83 0.92
C ASP A 86 -13.81 11.60 0.80
N PHE A 87 -13.85 10.97 -0.36
CA PHE A 87 -13.09 9.76 -0.66
C PHE A 87 -11.59 9.91 -0.39
N ASP A 88 -11.01 11.07 -0.73
CA ASP A 88 -9.58 11.31 -0.58
C ASP A 88 -9.22 11.31 0.92
N LEU A 89 -10.05 11.93 1.78
CA LEU A 89 -9.90 11.90 3.24
C LEU A 89 -10.03 10.48 3.82
N VAL A 90 -11.04 9.72 3.40
CA VAL A 90 -11.25 8.35 3.89
C VAL A 90 -10.07 7.45 3.53
N ARG A 91 -9.58 7.55 2.28
CA ARG A 91 -8.41 6.81 1.83
C ARG A 91 -7.15 7.27 2.55
N ASP A 92 -7.00 8.57 2.82
CA ASP A 92 -5.85 9.09 3.53
C ASP A 92 -5.76 8.59 4.98
N ALA A 93 -6.88 8.61 5.70
CA ALA A 93 -6.97 8.04 7.04
C ALA A 93 -6.70 6.52 7.04
N ALA A 94 -7.11 5.81 5.99
CA ALA A 94 -6.77 4.39 5.84
C ALA A 94 -5.26 4.16 5.70
N VAL A 95 -4.56 5.00 4.93
CA VAL A 95 -3.09 4.93 4.78
C VAL A 95 -2.40 5.14 6.12
N PHE A 96 -2.86 6.10 6.94
CA PHE A 96 -2.37 6.27 8.30
C PHE A 96 -2.63 5.06 9.19
N ALA A 97 -3.86 4.56 9.22
CA ALA A 97 -4.18 3.37 9.99
C ALA A 97 -3.30 2.17 9.57
N ALA A 98 -3.03 2.02 8.27
CA ALA A 98 -2.15 0.97 7.75
C ALA A 98 -0.67 1.17 8.13
N LYS A 99 -0.20 2.43 8.16
CA LYS A 99 1.16 2.82 8.58
C LYS A 99 1.40 2.52 10.05
N ASP A 100 0.46 2.91 10.88
CA ASP A 100 0.62 3.03 12.33
C ASP A 100 0.23 1.75 13.08
N GLY A 101 0.09 0.63 12.35
CA GLY A 101 -0.17 -0.67 12.95
C GLY A 101 -1.62 -0.89 13.38
N PHE A 102 -2.59 -0.21 12.76
CA PHE A 102 -4.03 -0.38 12.96
C PHE A 102 -4.72 -1.03 11.74
N PRO A 103 -4.32 -2.25 11.33
CA PRO A 103 -4.84 -2.87 10.11
C PRO A 103 -6.35 -3.16 10.17
N GLY A 104 -6.94 -3.36 11.36
CA GLY A 104 -8.39 -3.46 11.52
C GLY A 104 -9.12 -2.18 11.12
N HIS A 105 -8.63 -1.02 11.57
CA HIS A 105 -9.18 0.29 11.19
C HIS A 105 -8.97 0.58 9.70
N ALA A 106 -7.76 0.30 9.18
CA ALA A 106 -7.46 0.45 7.76
C ALA A 106 -8.43 -0.35 6.90
N TYR A 107 -8.73 -1.61 7.27
CA TYR A 107 -9.68 -2.46 6.55
C TYR A 107 -11.06 -1.80 6.41
N PHE A 108 -11.65 -1.27 7.49
CA PHE A 108 -12.99 -0.68 7.42
C PHE A 108 -13.03 0.63 6.64
N LEU A 109 -12.01 1.48 6.78
CA LEU A 109 -11.90 2.72 6.00
C LEU A 109 -11.71 2.41 4.50
N LEU A 110 -10.86 1.45 4.15
CA LEU A 110 -10.68 1.03 2.75
C LEU A 110 -11.92 0.36 2.19
N ARG A 111 -12.65 -0.41 3.00
CA ARG A 111 -13.91 -1.02 2.59
C ARG A 111 -14.94 0.05 2.23
N GLN A 112 -15.05 1.12 3.03
CA GLN A 112 -15.87 2.28 2.71
C GLN A 112 -15.40 2.92 1.39
N ALA A 113 -14.10 3.20 1.26
CA ALA A 113 -13.54 3.77 0.02
C ALA A 113 -13.83 2.90 -1.23
N CYS A 114 -13.75 1.57 -1.10
CA CYS A 114 -14.12 0.62 -2.15
C CYS A 114 -15.62 0.66 -2.50
N GLN A 115 -16.50 0.86 -1.52
CA GLN A 115 -17.94 0.97 -1.75
C GLN A 115 -18.28 2.28 -2.48
N ASP A 116 -17.60 3.37 -2.13
CA ASP A 116 -17.83 4.69 -2.72
C ASP A 116 -17.25 4.80 -4.13
N ARG A 117 -16.06 4.24 -4.37
CA ARG A 117 -15.38 4.23 -5.68
C ARG A 117 -14.87 2.83 -6.04
N PRO A 118 -15.76 1.89 -6.43
CA PRO A 118 -15.39 0.51 -6.76
C PRO A 118 -14.48 0.37 -7.99
N TRP A 119 -14.34 1.42 -8.81
CA TRP A 119 -13.42 1.45 -9.95
C TRP A 119 -11.98 1.83 -9.57
N VAL A 120 -11.66 2.03 -8.28
CA VAL A 120 -10.29 2.31 -7.81
C VAL A 120 -9.61 1.00 -7.35
N PRO A 121 -8.78 0.37 -8.19
CA PRO A 121 -8.16 -0.93 -7.91
C PRO A 121 -7.28 -0.97 -6.65
N LEU A 122 -6.57 0.13 -6.34
CA LEU A 122 -5.63 0.16 -5.22
C LEU A 122 -6.34 -0.06 -3.87
N SER A 123 -7.62 0.27 -3.73
CA SER A 123 -8.36 0.01 -2.49
C SER A 123 -8.48 -1.50 -2.23
N TYR A 124 -8.71 -2.33 -3.26
CA TYR A 124 -8.74 -3.79 -3.13
C TYR A 124 -7.37 -4.36 -2.72
N HIS A 125 -6.31 -3.84 -3.33
CA HIS A 125 -4.93 -4.24 -2.99
C HIS A 125 -4.59 -3.90 -1.53
N ALA A 126 -4.87 -2.67 -1.10
CA ALA A 126 -4.64 -2.22 0.26
C ALA A 126 -5.48 -3.02 1.29
N ILE A 127 -6.72 -3.40 0.95
CA ILE A 127 -7.54 -4.28 1.80
C ILE A 127 -6.85 -5.65 1.96
N GLY A 128 -6.37 -6.24 0.86
CA GLY A 128 -5.62 -7.50 0.89
C GLY A 128 -4.40 -7.42 1.83
N GLN A 129 -3.67 -6.31 1.81
CA GLN A 129 -2.53 -6.07 2.69
C GLN A 129 -2.92 -5.88 4.17
N ALA A 130 -4.00 -5.15 4.44
CA ALA A 130 -4.52 -5.00 5.80
C ALA A 130 -4.96 -6.36 6.38
N LEU A 131 -5.66 -7.17 5.57
CA LEU A 131 -6.10 -8.51 5.96
C LEU A 131 -4.93 -9.49 6.13
N ARG A 132 -3.87 -9.38 5.32
CA ARG A 132 -2.59 -10.10 5.51
C ARG A 132 -2.01 -9.81 6.89
N LYS A 133 -1.95 -8.53 7.30
CA LYS A 133 -1.48 -8.12 8.64
C LYS A 133 -2.35 -8.67 9.78
N LEU A 134 -3.66 -8.83 9.54
CA LEU A 134 -4.62 -9.38 10.50
C LEU A 134 -4.63 -10.92 10.54
N GLY A 135 -3.86 -11.61 9.70
CA GLY A 135 -3.90 -13.07 9.58
C GLY A 135 -5.20 -13.62 8.97
N LYS A 136 -6.01 -12.77 8.33
CA LYS A 136 -7.29 -13.16 7.69
C LYS A 136 -7.03 -13.74 6.30
N HIS A 137 -6.38 -14.90 6.24
CA HIS A 137 -5.78 -15.42 5.02
C HIS A 137 -6.74 -15.61 3.84
N ARG A 138 -7.89 -16.26 4.08
CA ARG A 138 -8.89 -16.50 3.02
C ARG A 138 -9.48 -15.21 2.47
N LEU A 139 -9.83 -14.27 3.36
CA LEU A 139 -10.39 -12.98 2.96
C LEU A 139 -9.34 -12.11 2.26
N ALA A 140 -8.09 -12.11 2.73
CA ALA A 140 -6.99 -11.41 2.07
C ALA A 140 -6.79 -11.91 0.64
N VAL A 141 -6.71 -13.24 0.46
CA VAL A 141 -6.65 -13.90 -0.85
C VAL A 141 -7.79 -13.42 -1.73
N LEU A 142 -9.04 -13.43 -1.25
CA LEU A 142 -10.19 -12.97 -2.03
C LEU A 142 -10.05 -11.53 -2.55
N PHE A 143 -9.51 -10.61 -1.75
CA PHE A 143 -9.30 -9.22 -2.17
C PHE A 143 -8.15 -9.04 -3.17
N TYR A 144 -7.07 -9.82 -3.04
CA TYR A 144 -6.04 -9.89 -4.10
C TYR A 144 -6.63 -10.41 -5.42
N GLU A 145 -7.55 -11.36 -5.34
CA GLU A 145 -8.20 -11.91 -6.53
C GLU A 145 -9.16 -10.93 -7.17
N PHE A 146 -9.92 -10.15 -6.39
CA PHE A 146 -10.70 -9.03 -6.92
C PHE A 146 -9.82 -8.01 -7.63
N ALA A 147 -8.66 -7.66 -7.03
CA ALA A 147 -7.71 -6.75 -7.65
C ALA A 147 -7.15 -7.29 -8.98
N LEU A 148 -6.89 -8.60 -9.11
CA LEU A 148 -6.39 -9.18 -10.36
C LEU A 148 -7.48 -9.41 -11.41
N ALA A 149 -8.69 -9.78 -10.99
CA ALA A 149 -9.80 -10.11 -11.88
C ALA A 149 -10.50 -8.89 -12.48
N GLY A 150 -10.45 -7.73 -11.81
CA GLY A 150 -11.13 -6.53 -12.28
C GLY A 150 -10.55 -5.98 -13.59
N GLU A 151 -11.41 -5.40 -14.42
CA GLU A 151 -11.01 -4.67 -15.63
C GLU A 151 -10.86 -3.19 -15.29
N TRP A 152 -9.61 -2.77 -15.13
CA TRP A 152 -9.27 -1.43 -14.65
C TRP A 152 -8.93 -0.50 -15.80
N SER A 153 -9.13 0.79 -15.58
CA SER A 153 -8.70 1.83 -16.52
C SER A 153 -7.20 1.70 -16.82
N ALA A 154 -6.80 1.99 -18.06
CA ALA A 154 -5.39 2.02 -18.48
C ALA A 154 -4.56 3.02 -17.65
N ASN A 155 -5.19 4.00 -17.01
CA ASN A 155 -4.53 4.96 -16.11
C ASN A 155 -3.99 4.34 -14.81
N PHE A 156 -4.15 3.03 -14.60
CA PHE A 156 -3.49 2.29 -13.53
C PHE A 156 -2.25 1.52 -14.02
N GLY A 157 -1.85 1.71 -15.28
CA GLY A 157 -0.62 1.16 -15.85
C GLY A 157 -0.50 -0.36 -15.67
N GLU A 158 0.65 -0.80 -15.14
CA GLU A 158 0.93 -2.21 -14.86
C GLU A 158 0.42 -2.67 -13.48
N PHE A 159 -0.66 -2.08 -12.94
CA PHE A 159 -1.24 -2.43 -11.64
C PHE A 159 -1.39 -3.94 -11.40
N LYS A 160 -1.96 -4.68 -12.36
CA LYS A 160 -2.17 -6.14 -12.22
C LYS A 160 -0.86 -6.89 -12.00
N LYS A 161 0.24 -6.47 -12.64
CA LYS A 161 1.57 -7.07 -12.47
C LYS A 161 2.14 -6.80 -11.08
N ILE A 162 1.99 -5.56 -10.60
CA ILE A 162 2.47 -5.14 -9.28
C ILE A 162 1.70 -5.84 -8.16
N VAL A 163 0.38 -5.94 -8.28
CA VAL A 163 -0.45 -6.71 -7.35
C VAL A 163 -0.15 -8.19 -7.43
N ALA A 164 0.04 -8.75 -8.62
CA ALA A 164 0.42 -10.15 -8.77
C ALA A 164 1.76 -10.45 -8.09
N PHE A 165 2.73 -9.53 -8.15
CA PHE A 165 3.99 -9.64 -7.42
C PHE A 165 3.78 -9.69 -5.89
N ASP A 166 3.05 -8.72 -5.32
CA ASP A 166 2.77 -8.71 -3.86
C ASP A 166 1.91 -9.91 -3.43
N TYR A 167 0.97 -10.33 -4.29
CA TYR A 167 0.14 -11.49 -4.02
C TYR A 167 0.96 -12.79 -4.08
N GLN A 168 1.86 -12.95 -5.04
CA GLN A 168 2.77 -14.09 -5.11
C GLN A 168 3.64 -14.18 -3.84
N ASP A 169 4.11 -13.04 -3.36
CA ASP A 169 4.84 -12.96 -2.10
C ASP A 169 3.99 -13.46 -0.93
N TYR A 170 2.76 -12.97 -0.84
CA TYR A 170 1.82 -13.38 0.18
C TYR A 170 1.46 -14.87 0.10
N LEU A 171 1.21 -15.42 -1.09
CA LEU A 171 0.94 -16.84 -1.27
C LEU A 171 2.09 -17.73 -0.78
N ARG A 172 3.34 -17.27 -0.92
CA ARG A 172 4.52 -17.98 -0.37
C ARG A 172 4.54 -17.95 1.14
N GLU A 173 4.27 -16.79 1.75
CA GLU A 173 4.17 -16.64 3.20
C GLU A 173 3.10 -17.58 3.76
N VAL A 174 1.90 -17.53 3.18
CA VAL A 174 0.74 -18.33 3.55
C VAL A 174 1.09 -19.81 3.41
N LEU A 175 1.53 -20.30 2.24
CA LEU A 175 1.86 -21.73 2.07
C LEU A 175 2.95 -22.27 3.04
N ASN A 176 3.78 -21.41 3.63
CA ASN A 176 4.78 -21.81 4.62
C ASN A 176 4.28 -21.75 6.07
N HIS A 177 3.09 -21.19 6.32
CA HIS A 177 2.52 -21.07 7.65
C HIS A 177 1.82 -22.38 8.07
N ARG A 178 2.14 -22.87 9.28
CA ARG A 178 1.69 -24.18 9.77
C ARG A 178 0.16 -24.30 9.90
N ASP A 179 -0.52 -23.19 10.18
CA ASP A 179 -1.98 -23.18 10.42
C ASP A 179 -2.84 -23.39 9.15
N ILE A 180 -2.25 -23.34 7.94
CA ILE A 180 -3.00 -23.55 6.68
C ILE A 180 -3.29 -25.01 6.38
N GLU A 181 -2.67 -25.92 7.13
CA GLU A 181 -3.05 -27.34 7.15
C GLU A 181 -4.51 -27.56 7.61
N SER A 182 -5.18 -26.53 8.15
CA SER A 182 -6.55 -26.62 8.65
C SER A 182 -7.62 -26.91 7.58
N THR A 183 -7.38 -26.68 6.27
CA THR A 183 -8.16 -27.38 5.22
C THR A 183 -7.33 -27.71 3.96
N PRO A 184 -7.19 -29.00 3.58
CA PRO A 184 -6.45 -29.43 2.38
C PRO A 184 -6.91 -28.77 1.07
N ALA A 185 -8.19 -28.42 0.97
CA ALA A 185 -8.76 -27.74 -0.20
C ALA A 185 -8.16 -26.35 -0.42
N PHE A 186 -7.94 -25.58 0.66
CA PHE A 186 -7.38 -24.24 0.57
C PHE A 186 -5.91 -24.26 0.18
N ALA A 187 -5.11 -25.12 0.82
CA ALA A 187 -3.71 -25.30 0.45
C ALA A 187 -3.54 -25.74 -1.02
N SER A 188 -4.42 -26.63 -1.49
CA SER A 188 -4.44 -27.06 -2.90
C SER A 188 -4.78 -25.91 -3.84
N PHE A 189 -5.80 -25.12 -3.52
CA PHE A 189 -6.16 -23.92 -4.27
C PHE A 189 -4.97 -22.95 -4.39
N LEU A 190 -4.34 -22.58 -3.26
CA LEU A 190 -3.22 -21.65 -3.24
C LEU A 190 -2.01 -22.17 -4.04
N THR A 191 -1.75 -23.48 -4.00
CA THR A 191 -0.65 -24.12 -4.74
C THR A 191 -0.83 -24.00 -6.25
N VAL A 192 -2.05 -24.26 -6.73
CA VAL A 192 -2.39 -24.08 -8.16
C VAL A 192 -2.32 -22.60 -8.51
N ARG A 193 -2.98 -21.76 -7.72
CA ARG A 193 -3.12 -20.34 -8.01
C ARG A 193 -1.79 -19.59 -8.04
N ARG A 194 -0.82 -20.00 -7.21
CA ARG A 194 0.53 -19.46 -7.20
C ARG A 194 1.22 -19.54 -8.57
N LYS A 195 0.93 -20.56 -9.39
CA LYS A 195 1.51 -20.68 -10.74
C LYS A 195 0.97 -19.60 -11.67
N ASP A 196 -0.35 -19.42 -11.68
CA ASP A 196 -1.00 -18.38 -12.50
C ASP A 196 -0.57 -16.98 -12.08
N VAL A 197 -0.52 -16.72 -10.76
CA VAL A 197 -0.11 -15.41 -10.23
C VAL A 197 1.36 -15.12 -10.57
N LEU A 198 2.22 -16.14 -10.53
CA LEU A 198 3.61 -16.02 -10.96
C LEU A 198 3.74 -15.66 -12.44
N GLU A 199 2.90 -16.22 -13.30
CA GLU A 199 2.87 -15.88 -14.72
C GLU A 199 2.48 -14.40 -14.94
N VAL A 200 1.46 -13.92 -14.23
CA VAL A 200 1.03 -12.51 -14.29
C VAL A 200 2.10 -11.55 -13.75
N ALA A 201 2.76 -11.92 -12.64
CA ALA A 201 3.84 -11.11 -12.06
C ALA A 201 5.09 -11.07 -12.96
N GLY A 202 5.35 -12.16 -13.69
CA GLY A 202 6.53 -12.30 -14.54
C GLY A 202 7.85 -12.35 -13.78
N LEU A 203 7.83 -12.60 -12.47
CA LEU A 203 9.01 -12.53 -11.60
C LEU A 203 9.02 -13.64 -10.55
N SER A 204 9.93 -14.61 -10.69
CA SER A 204 10.10 -15.69 -9.72
C SER A 204 11.04 -15.32 -8.56
N SER A 205 12.09 -14.55 -8.86
CA SER A 205 13.10 -14.11 -7.90
C SER A 205 13.85 -12.87 -8.39
N ALA A 206 14.30 -12.04 -7.45
CA ALA A 206 15.16 -10.88 -7.70
C ALA A 206 15.84 -10.44 -6.40
N ASP A 207 17.05 -9.90 -6.51
CA ASP A 207 17.78 -9.40 -5.35
C ASP A 207 17.21 -8.10 -4.78
N LEU A 208 16.60 -7.25 -5.62
CA LEU A 208 15.93 -6.03 -5.21
C LEU A 208 14.66 -5.80 -6.04
N VAL A 209 13.52 -5.65 -5.37
CA VAL A 209 12.27 -5.19 -5.97
C VAL A 209 11.74 -4.03 -5.14
N ILE A 210 11.34 -2.95 -5.79
CA ILE A 210 10.75 -1.78 -5.15
C ILE A 210 9.40 -1.55 -5.79
N THR A 211 8.33 -1.51 -5.00
CA THR A 211 7.02 -1.05 -5.46
C THR A 211 6.70 0.28 -4.81
N MET A 212 6.06 1.16 -5.56
CA MET A 212 5.66 2.50 -5.13
C MET A 212 4.23 2.78 -5.57
N LEU A 213 3.40 3.26 -4.67
CA LEU A 213 2.01 3.66 -4.92
C LEU A 213 1.68 4.90 -4.08
N TRP A 214 0.61 5.61 -4.42
CA TRP A 214 0.21 6.79 -3.66
C TRP A 214 -1.31 6.94 -3.48
N ASN A 215 -1.69 7.82 -2.55
CA ASN A 215 -3.07 7.99 -2.12
C ASN A 215 -3.90 8.93 -3.00
N THR A 216 -3.28 9.89 -3.70
CA THR A 216 -3.97 10.95 -4.47
C THR A 216 -3.98 10.71 -5.98
N GLY A 217 -5.15 10.78 -6.62
CA GLY A 217 -5.24 10.66 -8.07
C GLY A 217 -4.74 11.90 -8.83
N GLY A 218 -4.38 11.73 -10.10
CA GLY A 218 -4.02 12.84 -11.00
C GLY A 218 -2.70 13.54 -10.66
N THR A 219 -1.83 12.85 -9.92
CA THR A 219 -0.47 13.27 -9.58
C THR A 219 0.53 12.45 -10.38
N ASP A 220 1.66 13.08 -10.69
CA ASP A 220 2.75 12.52 -11.49
C ASP A 220 4.00 12.36 -10.61
N ILE A 221 4.29 11.10 -10.26
CA ILE A 221 5.34 10.73 -9.31
C ILE A 221 6.14 9.56 -9.88
N ASP A 222 7.40 9.83 -10.17
CA ASP A 222 8.33 8.86 -10.74
C ASP A 222 9.19 8.21 -9.64
N LEU A 223 9.42 6.90 -9.75
CA LEU A 223 10.34 6.14 -8.92
C LEU A 223 11.76 6.25 -9.48
N TYR A 224 12.65 6.80 -8.66
CA TYR A 224 14.07 6.94 -8.96
C TYR A 224 14.90 5.97 -8.12
N VAL A 225 15.74 5.19 -8.79
CA VAL A 225 16.69 4.28 -8.14
C VAL A 225 18.10 4.58 -8.62
N LYS A 226 18.97 4.96 -7.67
CA LYS A 226 20.40 5.17 -7.92
C LYS A 226 21.22 4.02 -7.35
N ASP A 227 22.04 3.39 -8.18
CA ASP A 227 22.86 2.25 -7.78
C ASP A 227 24.23 2.66 -7.18
N PRO A 228 25.03 1.71 -6.67
CA PRO A 228 26.35 1.98 -6.11
C PRO A 228 27.36 2.55 -7.11
N LYS A 229 27.13 2.39 -8.43
CA LYS A 229 27.96 2.94 -9.50
C LYS A 229 27.45 4.31 -9.99
N LEU A 230 26.52 4.91 -9.25
CA LEU A 230 25.92 6.21 -9.51
C LEU A 230 25.03 6.28 -10.75
N ARG A 231 24.62 5.13 -11.31
CA ARG A 231 23.66 5.04 -12.42
C ARG A 231 22.25 5.22 -11.86
N ILE A 232 21.40 5.91 -12.60
CA ILE A 232 20.05 6.27 -12.17
C ILE A 232 19.06 5.62 -13.13
N ALA A 233 18.22 4.73 -12.61
CA ALA A 233 17.08 4.20 -13.34
C ALA A 233 15.80 4.90 -12.87
N TYR A 234 14.99 5.29 -13.84
CA TYR A 234 13.64 5.82 -13.72
C TYR A 234 12.91 5.55 -15.04
N PHE A 235 11.64 5.92 -15.17
CA PHE A 235 10.87 5.58 -16.37
C PHE A 235 11.51 6.06 -17.69
N GLY A 236 12.14 7.24 -17.68
CA GLY A 236 12.80 7.85 -18.84
C GLY A 236 14.16 7.23 -19.22
N ASP A 237 14.83 6.54 -18.29
CA ASP A 237 16.09 5.83 -18.54
C ASP A 237 16.10 4.45 -17.86
N ARG A 238 15.28 3.55 -18.39
CA ARG A 238 15.03 2.22 -17.81
C ARG A 238 16.24 1.28 -17.85
N ASN A 239 17.19 1.55 -18.74
CA ASN A 239 18.33 0.67 -19.02
C ASN A 239 19.64 1.14 -18.39
N ALA A 240 19.63 2.27 -17.66
CA ALA A 240 20.81 2.81 -17.00
C ALA A 240 21.47 1.82 -16.04
N ILE A 241 20.67 1.03 -15.32
CA ILE A 241 21.13 -0.05 -14.44
C ILE A 241 20.95 -1.37 -15.20
N PRO A 242 22.02 -2.10 -15.55
CA PRO A 242 21.93 -3.41 -16.17
C PRO A 242 21.12 -4.40 -15.33
N ASP A 243 20.36 -5.25 -16.01
CA ASP A 243 19.45 -6.23 -15.42
C ASP A 243 18.34 -5.64 -14.54
N ALA A 244 18.15 -4.32 -14.60
CA ALA A 244 17.01 -3.64 -14.00
C ALA A 244 15.87 -3.49 -15.01
N THR A 245 14.65 -3.49 -14.51
CA THR A 245 13.44 -3.14 -15.25
C THR A 245 12.57 -2.23 -14.39
N ILE A 246 11.95 -1.24 -15.00
CA ILE A 246 10.92 -0.40 -14.38
C ILE A 246 9.63 -0.48 -15.19
N THR A 247 8.50 -0.48 -14.49
CA THR A 247 7.17 -0.51 -15.12
C THR A 247 6.88 0.73 -15.95
N ALA A 248 5.79 0.69 -16.71
CA ALA A 248 5.28 1.86 -17.41
C ALA A 248 4.91 2.99 -16.42
N ASP A 249 5.05 4.22 -16.90
CA ASP A 249 4.73 5.47 -16.21
C ASP A 249 3.22 5.68 -16.14
N VAL A 250 2.79 6.23 -15.01
CA VAL A 250 1.41 6.50 -14.65
C VAL A 250 1.28 7.98 -14.26
N THR A 251 1.19 8.84 -15.28
CA THR A 251 1.13 10.32 -15.12
C THR A 251 -0.23 10.88 -14.66
N GLN A 252 -1.31 10.08 -14.67
CA GLN A 252 -2.68 10.56 -14.42
C GLN A 252 -3.41 9.78 -13.32
N GLY A 253 -2.70 8.93 -12.58
CA GLY A 253 -3.27 7.91 -11.70
C GLY A 253 -2.86 8.02 -10.24
N TYR A 254 -2.88 6.87 -9.56
CA TYR A 254 -2.49 6.70 -8.16
C TYR A 254 -1.13 5.99 -8.02
N GLY A 255 -0.37 5.93 -9.12
CA GLY A 255 0.65 4.92 -9.29
C GLY A 255 -0.03 3.56 -9.41
N PRO A 256 0.67 2.58 -9.96
CA PRO A 256 1.85 2.15 -9.23
C PRO A 256 3.06 1.99 -10.13
N GLU A 257 4.23 2.18 -9.53
CA GLU A 257 5.50 1.90 -10.18
C GLU A 257 6.23 0.75 -9.50
N MET A 258 6.95 -0.05 -10.29
CA MET A 258 7.76 -1.13 -9.79
C MET A 258 9.11 -1.16 -10.50
N PHE A 259 10.17 -1.10 -9.70
CA PHE A 259 11.55 -1.36 -10.12
C PHE A 259 11.96 -2.76 -9.69
N THR A 260 12.57 -3.52 -10.58
CA THR A 260 13.11 -4.86 -10.31
C THR A 260 14.55 -4.91 -10.77
N LEU A 261 15.45 -5.42 -9.94
CA LEU A 261 16.85 -5.70 -10.28
C LEU A 261 17.16 -7.15 -9.92
N LYS A 262 17.46 -7.97 -10.93
CA LYS A 262 17.71 -9.40 -10.73
C LYS A 262 18.92 -9.66 -9.84
N SER A 263 20.02 -8.96 -10.12
CA SER A 263 21.31 -9.16 -9.47
C SER A 263 21.86 -7.84 -8.93
N VAL A 264 21.98 -7.72 -7.61
CA VAL A 264 22.49 -6.50 -6.98
C VAL A 264 24.02 -6.46 -7.00
N THR A 265 24.58 -5.27 -7.20
CA THR A 265 25.99 -4.99 -6.91
C THR A 265 26.10 -4.56 -5.44
N PRO A 266 27.05 -5.10 -4.65
CA PRO A 266 27.25 -4.65 -3.28
C PRO A 266 27.50 -3.15 -3.19
N GLY A 267 26.86 -2.47 -2.24
CA GLY A 267 26.96 -1.03 -2.05
C GLY A 267 25.68 -0.41 -1.53
N VAL A 268 25.53 0.91 -1.73
CA VAL A 268 24.34 1.67 -1.31
C VAL A 268 23.48 1.97 -2.52
N TYR A 269 22.23 1.54 -2.46
CA TYR A 269 21.17 1.96 -3.37
C TYR A 269 20.41 3.12 -2.73
N ARG A 270 20.16 4.19 -3.50
CA ARG A 270 19.29 5.29 -3.06
C ARG A 270 17.98 5.21 -3.82
N ILE A 271 16.89 5.25 -3.07
CA ILE A 271 15.52 5.19 -3.60
C ILE A 271 14.92 6.57 -3.35
N ALA A 272 14.32 7.16 -4.36
CA ALA A 272 13.71 8.48 -4.31
C ALA A 272 12.41 8.51 -5.12
N ALA A 273 11.55 9.46 -4.80
CA ALA A 273 10.39 9.83 -5.62
C ALA A 273 10.61 11.23 -6.16
N ASP A 274 10.37 11.44 -7.46
CA ASP A 274 10.41 12.76 -8.07
C ASP A 274 9.00 13.18 -8.46
N THR A 275 8.57 14.34 -7.99
CA THR A 275 7.23 14.86 -8.24
C THR A 275 7.32 15.92 -9.34
N PHE A 276 6.81 15.61 -10.55
CA PHE A 276 6.92 16.49 -11.73
C PHE A 276 5.74 17.44 -11.85
N GLY A 277 4.54 16.93 -11.59
CA GLY A 277 3.29 17.66 -11.72
C GLY A 277 2.36 17.26 -10.60
N ASN A 278 2.13 18.19 -9.67
CA ASN A 278 1.11 18.00 -8.65
C ASN A 278 -0.14 18.77 -9.07
N ASN A 279 -1.17 18.07 -9.56
CA ASN A 279 -2.52 18.64 -9.58
C ASN A 279 -3.16 18.54 -8.18
N SER A 280 -2.41 18.82 -7.11
CA SER A 280 -2.89 18.82 -5.73
C SER A 280 -4.08 19.76 -5.54
N SER A 281 -4.24 20.75 -6.41
CA SER A 281 -5.45 21.58 -6.49
C SER A 281 -6.76 20.79 -6.72
N ARG A 282 -6.69 19.50 -7.06
CA ARG A 282 -7.84 18.59 -7.22
C ARG A 282 -8.05 17.63 -6.06
N SER A 283 -7.11 17.52 -5.11
CA SER A 283 -7.26 16.63 -3.95
C SER A 283 -7.51 17.45 -2.68
N SER A 284 -8.30 16.88 -1.78
CA SER A 284 -8.61 17.48 -0.48
C SER A 284 -7.56 17.14 0.60
N VAL A 285 -6.52 16.39 0.24
CA VAL A 285 -5.48 15.86 1.13
C VAL A 285 -4.08 15.99 0.52
N GLY A 286 -3.06 15.90 1.38
CA GLY A 286 -1.65 15.79 0.98
C GLY A 286 -1.34 14.42 0.38
N THR A 287 -0.34 14.37 -0.51
CA THR A 287 0.08 13.13 -1.15
C THR A 287 1.00 12.32 -0.25
N ARG A 288 0.67 11.04 -0.06
CA ARG A 288 1.46 10.02 0.62
C ARG A 288 1.89 8.97 -0.37
N ILE A 289 3.17 8.64 -0.31
CA ILE A 289 3.80 7.58 -1.09
C ILE A 289 4.03 6.39 -0.17
N GLU A 290 3.48 5.24 -0.54
CA GLU A 290 3.80 3.95 0.07
C GLU A 290 4.83 3.22 -0.78
N VAL A 291 5.93 2.79 -0.15
CA VAL A 291 7.00 2.05 -0.80
C VAL A 291 7.23 0.73 -0.10
N ALA A 292 7.26 -0.37 -0.85
CA ALA A 292 7.76 -1.65 -0.36
C ALA A 292 9.09 -1.99 -1.05
N ILE A 293 10.12 -2.24 -0.23
CA ILE A 293 11.47 -2.60 -0.66
C ILE A 293 11.68 -4.08 -0.30
N HIS A 294 11.61 -4.94 -1.29
CA HIS A 294 11.87 -6.36 -1.16
C HIS A 294 13.34 -6.63 -1.50
N LEU A 295 14.04 -7.30 -0.58
CA LEU A 295 15.41 -7.76 -0.78
C LEU A 295 15.42 -9.28 -0.87
N TYR A 296 16.15 -9.82 -1.85
CA TYR A 296 16.32 -11.26 -2.08
C TYR A 296 15.00 -12.03 -2.21
N PHE A 297 14.04 -11.43 -2.93
CA PHE A 297 12.75 -12.00 -3.19
C PHE A 297 12.87 -13.39 -3.84
N GLY A 298 12.10 -14.34 -3.31
CA GLY A 298 12.10 -15.74 -3.77
C GLY A 298 13.21 -16.61 -3.19
N THR A 299 13.96 -16.10 -2.22
CA THR A 299 14.95 -16.87 -1.46
C THR A 299 14.56 -16.96 0.03
N PRO A 300 15.17 -17.86 0.82
CA PRO A 300 15.00 -17.86 2.28
C PRO A 300 15.50 -16.58 2.98
N MET A 301 16.32 -15.76 2.32
CA MET A 301 16.80 -14.47 2.84
C MET A 301 15.83 -13.32 2.53
N HIS A 302 14.68 -13.62 1.94
CA HIS A 302 13.71 -12.62 1.56
C HIS A 302 13.26 -11.80 2.77
N ARG A 303 13.33 -10.47 2.61
CA ARG A 303 12.85 -9.51 3.60
C ARG A 303 12.19 -8.33 2.89
N VAL A 304 11.23 -7.72 3.57
CA VAL A 304 10.51 -6.56 3.05
C VAL A 304 10.56 -5.44 4.06
N GLU A 305 10.97 -4.26 3.61
CA GLU A 305 10.84 -3.02 4.37
C GLU A 305 9.73 -2.17 3.71
N ARG A 306 8.76 -1.72 4.49
CA ARG A 306 7.71 -0.82 3.99
C ARG A 306 7.88 0.56 4.60
N ARG A 307 7.74 1.59 3.78
CA ARG A 307 7.81 2.99 4.19
C ARG A 307 6.61 3.74 3.66
N ILE A 308 6.12 4.69 4.45
CA ILE A 308 5.10 5.63 4.03
C ILE A 308 5.67 7.02 4.27
N ILE A 309 5.74 7.81 3.20
CA ILE A 309 6.32 9.15 3.20
C ILE A 309 5.25 10.12 2.80
N ASP A 310 5.09 11.15 3.62
CA ASP A 310 4.29 12.30 3.26
C ASP A 310 5.15 13.29 2.47
N ILE A 311 4.67 13.62 1.27
CA ILE A 311 5.30 14.59 0.38
C ILE A 311 4.47 15.88 0.27
N GLY A 312 3.32 15.93 0.94
CA GLY A 312 2.41 17.06 0.92
C GLY A 312 1.99 17.43 -0.49
N SER A 313 2.23 18.70 -0.85
CA SER A 313 1.94 19.24 -2.18
C SER A 313 3.19 19.64 -2.99
N GLU A 314 4.41 19.38 -2.48
CA GLU A 314 5.63 19.95 -3.04
C GLU A 314 6.12 19.23 -4.32
N ILE A 315 6.66 20.02 -5.26
CA ILE A 315 7.28 19.55 -6.52
C ILE A 315 8.80 19.54 -6.31
N LYS A 316 9.36 18.36 -5.98
CA LYS A 316 10.79 18.14 -5.76
C LYS A 316 11.11 16.63 -5.69
N MET A 317 12.41 16.34 -5.64
CA MET A 317 12.91 15.00 -5.32
C MET A 317 12.86 14.73 -3.81
N PHE A 318 12.22 13.63 -3.41
CA PHE A 318 12.16 13.14 -2.03
C PHE A 318 13.00 11.85 -1.89
N GLU A 319 14.01 11.86 -1.03
CA GLU A 319 14.75 10.64 -0.73
C GLU A 319 13.93 9.74 0.20
N ILE A 320 13.65 8.52 -0.26
CA ILE A 320 12.79 7.55 0.43
C ILE A 320 13.62 6.67 1.36
N ALA A 321 14.71 6.11 0.82
CA ALA A 321 15.55 5.17 1.55
C ALA A 321 16.97 5.11 1.00
N ARG A 322 17.90 4.70 1.87
CA ARG A 322 19.24 4.24 1.50
C ARG A 322 19.40 2.80 1.93
N VAL A 323 19.46 1.89 0.96
CA VAL A 323 19.52 0.46 1.20
C VAL A 323 20.97 0.01 1.01
N LYS A 324 21.62 -0.38 2.11
CA LYS A 324 22.98 -0.93 2.06
C LYS A 324 22.91 -2.44 1.85
N ILE A 325 23.48 -2.89 0.74
CA ILE A 325 23.53 -4.29 0.35
C ILE A 325 24.98 -4.78 0.44
N GLY A 326 25.22 -5.81 1.25
CA GLY A 326 26.55 -6.42 1.41
C GLY A 326 26.89 -7.40 0.28
N LYS A 327 28.10 -7.97 0.34
CA LYS A 327 28.40 -9.16 -0.47
C LYS A 327 27.54 -10.31 0.04
N LEU A 328 26.73 -10.91 -0.83
CA LEU A 328 26.14 -12.21 -0.57
C LEU A 328 27.30 -13.21 -0.40
N SER A 329 27.38 -13.85 0.76
CA SER A 329 28.34 -14.95 0.94
C SER A 329 27.79 -16.17 0.19
N PRO A 330 28.62 -16.91 -0.57
CA PRO A 330 28.19 -18.06 -1.37
C PRO A 330 27.48 -19.13 -0.56
#